data_AF-A0A094K8R8-F1
#
_entry.id   AF-A0A094K8R8-F1
#
_cell.length_a   1.000
_cell.length_b   1.000
_cell.length_c   1.000
_cell.angle_alpha   90.00
_cell.angle_beta   90.00
_cell.angle_gamma   90.00
#
_symmetry.space_group_name_H-M   'P 1'
#
loop_
_entity.id
_entity.type
_entity.pdbx_description
1 polymer ?
#
loop_
_entity_poly.entity_id
_entity_poly.type
_entity_poly.pdbx_seq_one_letter_code
_entity_poly.pdbx_strand_id
1 'polypeptide(L)'
;MGAGCGGKKVFSSTFAFSSASSVSPLAVFSGGIVHDLSWPSSARSAFQTFCWSPRNSFQCARMCKKFFQQLAETPFGHILQWRLYLFKVAKAAIAKHQARWSLDGQTVEYRGVELQMTQISHLVLFENQKAHSLLWDELLFGGKDLIPMESWRLKDDLDLEEFGGSWLSHPSNSEFLDGAELALFRRIQGNDKLRAMFLTTAVDGSVALCPKAMAIYEAHAQDFLGSGLILCHVPPGPPVRASELLSVTWRNTARQRHLLMWEKLVMLYVQYHRGQQQSGVYKDNIRFLPKAIGDLLLTYIAYVIPLRQMFLRQQTPGRDEYTSQVQRLQQVRTRISATCTTWS
;
A
#
# COMPACT_ATOMS: atom_id res chain seq x y z
N MET A 1 -38.11 -42.19 42.64
CA MET A 1 -37.99 -40.99 43.51
C MET A 1 -36.73 -40.28 43.06
N GLY A 2 -36.68 -39.03 42.61
CA GLY A 2 -37.63 -37.91 42.63
C GLY A 2 -36.80 -36.63 42.80
N ALA A 3 -36.89 -35.73 41.80
CA ALA A 3 -36.60 -34.27 41.77
C ALA A 3 -35.77 -33.61 42.90
N GLY A 4 -34.85 -32.66 42.67
CA GLY A 4 -34.42 -31.89 41.49
C GLY A 4 -33.09 -31.16 41.78
N CYS A 5 -32.69 -30.03 41.19
CA CYS A 5 -33.32 -29.18 40.16
C CYS A 5 -32.21 -28.40 39.37
N GLY A 6 -32.52 -27.27 38.70
CA GLY A 6 -31.65 -26.58 37.75
C GLY A 6 -30.59 -25.58 38.30
N GLY A 7 -29.59 -25.28 37.46
CA GLY A 7 -28.57 -24.26 37.74
C GLY A 7 -27.57 -24.04 36.59
N LYS A 8 -27.94 -23.25 35.57
CA LYS A 8 -27.04 -22.86 34.46
C LYS A 8 -25.88 -22.00 34.99
N LYS A 9 -24.65 -22.52 35.00
CA LYS A 9 -23.44 -21.71 35.25
C LYS A 9 -23.08 -20.87 34.02
N VAL A 10 -23.59 -19.65 33.95
CA VAL A 10 -23.06 -18.61 33.07
C VAL A 10 -21.72 -18.14 33.64
N PHE A 11 -20.62 -18.34 32.89
CA PHE A 11 -19.32 -17.79 33.27
C PHE A 11 -19.32 -16.27 33.09
N SER A 12 -19.42 -15.52 34.19
CA SER A 12 -19.25 -14.07 34.21
C SER A 12 -17.76 -13.71 34.16
N SER A 13 -17.21 -13.51 32.96
CA SER A 13 -15.86 -12.96 32.77
C SER A 13 -15.85 -11.43 32.98
N THR A 14 -15.81 -11.02 34.25
CA THR A 14 -15.60 -9.62 34.62
C THR A 14 -14.17 -9.18 34.29
N PHE A 15 -13.95 -8.71 33.06
CA PHE A 15 -12.66 -8.11 32.68
C PHE A 15 -12.54 -6.68 33.21
N ALA A 16 -11.81 -6.54 34.32
CA ALA A 16 -11.37 -5.25 34.83
C ALA A 16 -10.39 -4.60 33.85
N PHE A 17 -10.74 -3.44 33.29
CA PHE A 17 -9.79 -2.62 32.53
C PHE A 17 -8.88 -1.87 33.50
N SER A 18 -7.63 -2.32 33.60
CA SER A 18 -6.58 -1.59 34.30
C SER A 18 -6.35 -0.23 33.64
N SER A 19 -6.45 0.84 34.42
CA SER A 19 -6.26 2.21 33.97
C SER A 19 -4.76 2.54 33.84
N ALA A 20 -4.17 2.27 32.68
CA ALA A 20 -2.77 2.59 32.39
C ALA A 20 -2.63 3.38 31.07
N SER A 21 -3.03 4.65 31.10
CA SER A 21 -2.53 5.69 30.18
C SER A 21 -3.01 7.06 30.68
N SER A 22 -2.07 7.87 31.16
CA SER A 22 -2.32 9.22 31.68
C SER A 22 -2.50 10.24 30.55
N VAL A 23 -3.53 10.04 29.73
CA VAL A 23 -3.95 11.03 28.72
C VAL A 23 -4.99 11.94 29.37
N SER A 24 -4.64 13.21 29.56
CA SER A 24 -5.54 14.23 30.11
C SER A 24 -6.87 14.25 29.33
N PRO A 25 -8.04 14.21 30.00
CA PRO A 25 -9.35 14.22 29.31
C PRO A 25 -9.54 15.39 28.34
N LEU A 26 -8.86 16.51 28.59
CA LEU A 26 -8.79 17.69 27.71
C LEU A 26 -8.19 17.40 26.32
N ALA A 27 -7.23 16.47 26.21
CA ALA A 27 -6.59 16.13 24.94
C ALA A 27 -7.50 15.29 24.02
N VAL A 28 -8.33 14.42 24.62
CA VAL A 28 -9.39 13.70 23.89
C VAL A 28 -10.48 14.68 23.43
N PHE A 29 -10.76 15.70 24.26
CA PHE A 29 -11.77 16.73 24.01
C PHE A 29 -11.39 17.67 22.86
N SER A 30 -10.15 18.19 22.85
CA SER A 30 -9.65 19.11 21.84
C SER A 30 -9.49 18.47 20.46
N GLY A 31 -9.21 17.16 20.38
CA GLY A 31 -9.14 16.43 19.11
C GLY A 31 -10.51 16.06 18.53
N GLY A 32 -11.47 15.66 19.38
CA GLY A 32 -12.75 15.11 18.92
C GLY A 32 -13.77 16.15 18.44
N ILE A 33 -14.11 17.14 19.28
CA ILE A 33 -15.22 18.07 19.00
C ILE A 33 -14.83 19.14 17.97
N VAL A 34 -13.54 19.49 17.93
CA VAL A 34 -13.02 20.57 17.10
C VAL A 34 -12.84 20.14 15.62
N HIS A 35 -12.76 18.84 15.34
CA HIS A 35 -12.64 18.31 13.97
C HIS A 35 -13.98 17.92 13.34
N ASP A 36 -14.95 17.42 14.12
CA ASP A 36 -16.27 17.01 13.60
C ASP A 36 -17.21 18.20 13.32
N LEU A 37 -16.92 19.40 13.85
CA LEU A 37 -17.63 20.65 13.53
C LEU A 37 -16.69 21.60 12.76
N SER A 38 -17.18 22.17 11.65
CA SER A 38 -16.41 23.02 10.73
C SER A 38 -16.13 24.43 11.28
N TRP A 39 -15.31 24.52 12.34
CA TRP A 39 -14.94 25.79 12.96
C TRP A 39 -13.84 26.53 12.18
N PRO A 40 -13.96 27.87 11.99
CA PRO A 40 -12.91 28.70 11.41
C PRO A 40 -11.58 28.58 12.18
N SER A 41 -10.46 28.66 11.47
CA SER A 41 -9.10 28.48 12.03
C SER A 41 -8.79 29.44 13.20
N SER A 42 -9.31 30.66 13.15
CA SER A 42 -9.20 31.66 14.21
C SER A 42 -9.94 31.24 15.49
N ALA A 43 -11.19 30.80 15.37
CA ALA A 43 -11.99 30.31 16.49
C ALA A 43 -11.40 29.02 17.09
N ARG A 44 -10.79 28.18 16.24
CA ARG A 44 -10.05 26.97 16.62
C ARG A 44 -8.85 27.29 17.53
N SER A 45 -8.02 28.24 17.10
CA SER A 45 -6.86 28.74 17.86
C SER A 45 -7.27 29.43 19.17
N ALA A 46 -8.32 30.27 19.14
CA ALA A 46 -8.84 30.95 20.32
C ALA A 46 -9.35 29.96 21.38
N PHE A 47 -10.09 28.91 20.98
CA PHE A 47 -10.60 27.89 21.91
C PHE A 47 -9.46 27.04 22.52
N GLN A 48 -8.47 26.65 21.70
CA GLN A 48 -7.28 25.95 22.21
C GLN A 48 -6.50 26.81 23.20
N THR A 49 -6.25 28.07 22.88
CA THR A 49 -5.54 29.02 23.75
C THR A 49 -6.30 29.24 25.06
N PHE A 50 -7.63 29.37 25.00
CA PHE A 50 -8.48 29.52 26.19
C PHE A 50 -8.42 28.29 27.11
N CYS A 51 -8.46 27.08 26.55
CA CYS A 51 -8.43 25.83 27.33
C CYS A 51 -7.06 25.49 27.94
N TRP A 52 -5.96 26.00 27.38
CA TRP A 52 -4.59 25.73 27.88
C TRP A 52 -4.15 26.65 29.03
N SER A 53 -4.90 27.70 29.36
CA SER A 53 -4.68 28.48 30.58
C SER A 53 -4.90 27.61 31.83
N PRO A 54 -3.99 27.58 32.82
CA PRO A 54 -4.10 26.67 33.98
C PRO A 54 -5.38 26.79 34.81
N ARG A 55 -5.97 27.99 34.92
CA ARG A 55 -7.26 28.18 35.62
C ARG A 55 -8.44 27.68 34.79
N ASN A 56 -8.38 27.88 33.47
CA ASN A 56 -9.44 27.50 32.55
C ASN A 56 -9.44 25.99 32.30
N SER A 57 -8.27 25.35 32.26
CA SER A 57 -8.16 23.89 32.08
C SER A 57 -8.93 23.13 33.17
N PHE A 58 -8.85 23.56 34.43
CA PHE A 58 -9.60 22.97 35.54
C PHE A 58 -11.11 23.19 35.41
N GLN A 59 -11.55 24.40 35.01
CA GLN A 59 -12.97 24.67 34.78
C GLN A 59 -13.52 23.88 33.58
N CYS A 60 -12.79 23.83 32.46
CA CYS A 60 -13.12 23.01 31.30
C CYS A 60 -13.18 21.52 31.66
N ALA A 61 -12.20 20.99 32.40
CA ALA A 61 -12.24 19.61 32.89
C ALA A 61 -13.47 19.34 33.78
N ARG A 62 -13.84 20.28 34.65
CA ARG A 62 -15.05 20.19 35.48
C ARG A 62 -16.35 20.21 34.65
N MET A 63 -16.42 21.04 33.61
CA MET A 63 -17.55 21.06 32.67
C MET A 63 -17.62 19.77 31.83
N CYS A 64 -16.48 19.28 31.33
CA CYS A 64 -16.42 17.99 30.62
C CYS A 64 -16.91 16.84 31.51
N LYS A 65 -16.44 16.80 32.76
CA LYS A 65 -16.85 15.81 33.76
C LYS A 65 -18.33 15.92 34.18
N LYS A 66 -18.96 17.10 34.04
CA LYS A 66 -20.39 17.28 34.37
C LYS A 66 -21.33 17.07 33.18
N PHE A 67 -20.94 17.49 31.97
CA PHE A 67 -21.84 17.56 30.81
C PHE A 67 -21.47 16.68 29.63
N PHE A 68 -20.21 16.25 29.51
CA PHE A 68 -19.69 15.45 28.40
C PHE A 68 -19.30 14.04 28.87
N GLN A 69 -20.15 13.43 29.69
CA GLN A 69 -20.05 12.03 30.07
C GLN A 69 -21.14 11.22 29.38
N GLN A 70 -20.81 10.01 28.95
CA GLN A 70 -21.75 9.06 28.35
C GLN A 70 -22.96 8.76 29.25
N LEU A 71 -22.78 8.79 30.58
CA LEU A 71 -23.84 8.48 31.56
C LEU A 71 -24.56 9.73 32.10
N ALA A 72 -24.24 10.92 31.61
CA ALA A 72 -24.92 12.15 32.03
C ALA A 72 -26.22 12.34 31.24
N GLU A 73 -27.29 12.76 31.91
CA GLU A 73 -28.59 13.09 31.30
C GLU A 73 -28.55 14.48 30.61
N THR A 74 -27.63 14.64 29.66
CA THR A 74 -27.41 15.88 28.92
C THR A 74 -27.55 15.63 27.42
N PRO A 75 -27.76 16.65 26.58
CA PRO A 75 -27.79 16.47 25.12
C PRO A 75 -26.52 15.79 24.59
N PHE A 76 -25.34 16.14 25.13
CA PHE A 76 -24.08 15.47 24.76
C PHE A 76 -23.97 14.04 25.27
N GLY A 77 -24.46 13.72 26.48
CA GLY A 77 -24.55 12.35 26.96
C GLY A 77 -25.43 11.48 26.07
N HIS A 78 -26.61 11.99 25.67
CA HIS A 78 -27.48 11.31 24.71
C HIS A 78 -26.80 11.11 23.35
N ILE A 79 -26.12 12.12 22.79
CA ILE A 79 -25.35 11.97 21.53
C ILE A 79 -24.28 10.86 21.66
N LEU A 80 -23.58 10.78 22.79
CA LEU A 80 -22.57 9.74 23.05
C LEU A 80 -23.20 8.35 23.19
N GLN A 81 -24.35 8.23 23.87
CA GLN A 81 -25.11 6.97 23.97
C GLN A 81 -25.62 6.52 22.60
N TRP A 82 -26.22 7.42 21.81
CA TRP A 82 -26.65 7.14 20.44
C TRP A 82 -25.48 6.72 19.55
N ARG A 83 -24.33 7.40 19.63
CA ARG A 83 -23.11 6.99 18.91
C ARG A 83 -22.71 5.57 19.28
N LEU A 84 -22.69 5.21 20.56
CA LEU A 84 -22.29 3.86 21.01
C LEU A 84 -23.32 2.78 20.64
N TYR A 85 -24.61 3.11 20.71
CA TYR A 85 -25.68 2.25 20.21
C TYR A 85 -25.54 2.01 18.71
N LEU A 86 -25.34 3.06 17.91
CA LEU A 86 -25.09 2.97 16.47
C LEU A 86 -23.80 2.20 16.16
N PHE A 87 -22.73 2.33 16.95
CA PHE A 87 -21.52 1.51 16.81
C PHE A 87 -21.79 0.03 17.11
N LYS A 88 -22.62 -0.28 18.12
CA LYS A 88 -23.02 -1.66 18.45
C LYS A 88 -23.92 -2.25 17.35
N VAL A 89 -24.91 -1.49 16.88
CA VAL A 89 -25.78 -1.86 15.77
C VAL A 89 -24.98 -2.02 14.47
N ALA A 90 -24.04 -1.13 14.14
CA ALA A 90 -23.21 -1.25 12.95
C ALA A 90 -22.24 -2.45 12.99
N LYS A 91 -21.81 -2.89 14.19
CA LYS A 91 -21.03 -4.13 14.38
C LYS A 91 -21.89 -5.39 14.34
N ALA A 92 -23.14 -5.32 14.80
CA ALA A 92 -24.07 -6.46 14.85
C ALA A 92 -24.90 -6.63 13.57
N ALA A 93 -25.12 -5.55 12.82
CA ALA A 93 -25.71 -5.58 11.50
C ALA A 93 -24.75 -6.33 10.56
N ILE A 94 -25.28 -7.37 9.91
CA ILE A 94 -24.58 -8.11 8.87
C ILE A 94 -24.33 -7.13 7.72
N ALA A 95 -23.12 -6.57 7.64
CA ALA A 95 -22.76 -5.72 6.52
C ALA A 95 -22.78 -6.57 5.25
N LYS A 96 -23.39 -6.05 4.17
CA LYS A 96 -23.40 -6.75 2.88
C LYS A 96 -21.95 -7.04 2.46
N HIS A 97 -21.70 -8.26 1.98
CA HIS A 97 -20.37 -8.74 1.60
C HIS A 97 -19.36 -8.79 2.77
N GLN A 98 -19.76 -9.28 3.94
CA GLN A 98 -18.79 -9.76 4.95
C GLN A 98 -18.17 -11.08 4.50
N ALA A 99 -16.88 -11.27 4.79
CA ALA A 99 -16.22 -12.57 4.67
C ALA A 99 -16.73 -13.50 5.78
N ARG A 100 -17.23 -14.68 5.41
CA ARG A 100 -17.65 -15.72 6.36
C ARG A 100 -16.52 -16.72 6.51
N TRP A 101 -16.28 -17.19 7.73
CA TRP A 101 -15.34 -18.26 8.00
C TRP A 101 -16.10 -19.55 8.28
N SER A 102 -15.59 -20.66 7.79
CA SER A 102 -16.01 -22.00 8.22
C SER A 102 -15.71 -22.20 9.71
N LEU A 103 -16.42 -23.11 10.37
CA LEU A 103 -16.35 -23.31 11.81
C LEU A 103 -14.97 -23.81 12.30
N ASP A 104 -14.21 -24.45 11.40
CA ASP A 104 -12.83 -24.94 11.58
C ASP A 104 -11.75 -23.90 11.22
N GLY A 105 -12.16 -22.72 10.73
CA GLY A 105 -11.27 -21.66 10.28
C GLY A 105 -10.45 -21.96 9.02
N GLN A 106 -10.74 -23.06 8.29
CA GLN A 106 -9.97 -23.46 7.11
C GLN A 106 -10.44 -22.81 5.81
N THR A 107 -11.69 -22.39 5.72
CA THR A 107 -12.28 -21.81 4.50
C THR A 107 -12.84 -20.43 4.80
N VAL A 108 -12.57 -19.47 3.91
CA VAL A 108 -13.20 -18.15 3.90
C VAL A 108 -14.05 -17.98 2.65
N GLU A 109 -15.33 -17.68 2.84
CA GLU A 109 -16.28 -17.35 1.76
C GLU A 109 -16.42 -15.82 1.66
N TYR A 110 -16.16 -15.26 0.49
CA TYR A 110 -16.37 -13.84 0.20
C TYR A 110 -17.04 -13.67 -1.16
N ARG A 111 -18.25 -13.09 -1.17
CA ARG A 111 -19.04 -12.86 -2.41
C ARG A 111 -19.24 -14.11 -3.28
N GLY A 112 -19.42 -15.28 -2.66
CA GLY A 112 -19.57 -16.56 -3.38
C GLY A 112 -18.26 -17.17 -3.89
N VAL A 113 -17.11 -16.55 -3.62
CA VAL A 113 -15.79 -17.18 -3.78
C VAL A 113 -15.39 -17.81 -2.46
N GLU A 114 -15.20 -19.14 -2.47
CA GLU A 114 -14.62 -19.88 -1.35
C GLU A 114 -13.11 -20.03 -1.54
N LEU A 115 -12.33 -19.73 -0.50
CA LEU A 115 -10.89 -19.87 -0.47
C LEU A 115 -10.46 -20.69 0.74
N GLN A 116 -9.84 -21.84 0.50
CA GLN A 116 -9.20 -22.65 1.53
C GLN A 116 -7.85 -22.05 1.94
N MET A 117 -7.49 -22.13 3.22
CA MET A 117 -6.19 -21.65 3.72
C MET A 117 -5.01 -22.35 3.05
N THR A 118 -5.17 -23.61 2.63
CA THR A 118 -4.19 -24.36 1.82
C THR A 118 -3.97 -23.73 0.44
N GLN A 119 -4.98 -23.12 -0.17
CA GLN A 119 -4.88 -22.49 -1.49
C GLN A 119 -4.12 -21.16 -1.46
N ILE A 120 -3.92 -20.54 -0.29
CA ILE A 120 -3.16 -19.27 -0.19
C ILE A 120 -1.69 -19.48 -0.57
N SER A 121 -1.09 -20.61 -0.19
CA SER A 121 0.28 -20.95 -0.62
C SER A 121 0.34 -21.19 -2.13
N HIS A 122 -0.67 -21.86 -2.69
CA HIS A 122 -0.79 -22.09 -4.13
C HIS A 122 -0.96 -20.77 -4.90
N LEU A 123 -1.74 -19.82 -4.39
CA LEU A 123 -1.89 -18.48 -4.97
C LEU A 123 -0.54 -17.74 -5.03
N VAL A 124 0.23 -17.75 -3.93
CA VAL A 124 1.57 -17.12 -3.90
C VAL A 124 2.51 -17.79 -4.90
N LEU A 125 2.51 -19.12 -4.98
CA LEU A 125 3.35 -19.87 -5.94
C LEU A 125 2.95 -19.58 -7.39
N PHE A 126 1.65 -19.55 -7.68
CA PHE A 126 1.10 -19.26 -9.01
C PHE A 126 1.43 -17.84 -9.46
N GLU A 127 1.17 -16.82 -8.62
CA GLU A 127 1.50 -15.43 -8.95
C GLU A 127 3.02 -15.23 -9.07
N ASN A 128 3.84 -15.96 -8.32
CA ASN A 128 5.30 -15.92 -8.46
C ASN A 128 5.78 -16.54 -9.79
N GLN A 129 5.23 -17.68 -10.19
CA GLN A 129 5.52 -18.30 -11.50
C GLN A 129 5.07 -17.40 -12.66
N LYS A 130 3.87 -16.84 -12.57
CA LYS A 130 3.31 -15.90 -13.54
C LYS A 130 4.13 -14.61 -13.65
N ALA A 131 4.52 -14.01 -12.52
CA ALA A 131 5.40 -12.85 -12.51
C ALA A 131 6.77 -13.16 -13.10
N HIS A 132 7.32 -14.35 -12.84
CA HIS A 132 8.58 -14.80 -13.41
C HIS A 132 8.50 -14.93 -14.94
N SER A 133 7.48 -15.60 -15.48
CA SER A 133 7.31 -15.71 -16.94
C SER A 133 7.03 -14.36 -17.61
N LEU A 134 6.14 -13.53 -17.03
CA LEU A 134 5.90 -12.18 -17.54
C LEU A 134 7.18 -11.34 -17.57
N LEU A 135 8.05 -11.47 -16.57
CA LEU A 135 9.33 -10.76 -16.57
C LEU A 135 10.29 -11.32 -17.63
N TRP A 136 10.63 -12.61 -17.56
CA TRP A 136 11.72 -13.18 -18.36
C TRP A 136 11.34 -13.44 -19.81
N ASP A 137 10.14 -13.95 -20.06
CA ASP A 137 9.70 -14.35 -21.39
C ASP A 137 9.23 -13.12 -22.18
N GLU A 138 8.32 -12.32 -21.62
CA GLU A 138 7.68 -11.18 -22.31
C GLU A 138 8.48 -9.86 -22.16
N LEU A 139 8.78 -9.43 -20.93
CA LEU A 139 9.34 -8.09 -20.68
C LEU A 139 10.86 -7.98 -20.94
N LEU A 140 11.61 -9.06 -20.71
CA LEU A 140 13.05 -9.13 -21.00
C LEU A 140 13.34 -9.81 -22.35
N PHE A 141 12.31 -10.19 -23.11
CA PHE A 141 12.39 -10.87 -24.41
C PHE A 141 13.33 -12.10 -24.39
N GLY A 142 13.17 -12.99 -23.41
CA GLY A 142 14.03 -14.16 -23.22
C GLY A 142 15.49 -13.81 -22.90
N GLY A 143 15.73 -12.70 -22.19
CA GLY A 143 17.03 -12.09 -21.88
C GLY A 143 17.99 -12.89 -20.99
N LYS A 144 18.40 -14.10 -21.38
CA LYS A 144 19.32 -14.95 -20.60
C LYS A 144 20.74 -14.39 -20.46
N ASP A 145 21.11 -13.46 -21.33
CA ASP A 145 22.38 -12.73 -21.38
C ASP A 145 22.40 -11.45 -20.51
N LEU A 146 21.27 -11.08 -19.89
CA LEU A 146 21.19 -9.95 -18.97
C LEU A 146 21.79 -10.32 -17.60
N ILE A 147 22.39 -9.34 -16.93
CA ILE A 147 23.00 -9.51 -15.61
C ILE A 147 21.88 -9.64 -14.56
N PRO A 148 21.81 -10.73 -13.77
CA PRO A 148 20.78 -10.89 -12.75
C PRO A 148 20.90 -9.84 -11.63
N MET A 149 19.82 -9.10 -11.37
CA MET A 149 19.77 -8.07 -10.33
C MET A 149 19.41 -8.72 -8.99
N GLU A 150 20.39 -9.33 -8.34
CA GLU A 150 20.19 -10.05 -7.09
C GLU A 150 20.45 -9.20 -5.85
N SER A 151 19.52 -9.25 -4.89
CA SER A 151 19.55 -8.45 -3.66
C SER A 151 20.76 -8.69 -2.76
N TRP A 152 21.50 -9.79 -2.95
CA TRP A 152 22.71 -10.12 -2.17
C TRP A 152 24.01 -9.56 -2.75
N ARG A 153 24.00 -9.13 -4.02
CA ARG A 153 25.16 -8.55 -4.73
C ARG A 153 25.13 -7.03 -4.71
N LEU A 154 23.92 -6.47 -4.76
CA LEU A 154 23.67 -5.05 -4.84
C LEU A 154 23.77 -4.39 -3.46
N LYS A 155 24.21 -3.13 -3.43
CA LYS A 155 24.21 -2.26 -2.25
C LYS A 155 23.18 -1.15 -2.40
N ASP A 156 22.70 -0.65 -1.27
CA ASP A 156 21.85 0.54 -1.21
C ASP A 156 22.31 1.43 -0.07
N ASP A 157 22.12 2.73 -0.23
CA ASP A 157 22.40 3.72 0.81
C ASP A 157 21.08 4.16 1.42
N LEU A 158 20.84 3.78 2.68
CA LEU A 158 19.60 4.10 3.39
C LEU A 158 19.48 5.60 3.69
N ASP A 159 20.59 6.30 3.84
CA ASP A 159 20.63 7.72 4.22
C ASP A 159 20.66 8.65 2.99
N LEU A 160 20.62 8.07 1.78
CA LEU A 160 20.56 8.82 0.52
C LEU A 160 19.23 9.58 0.39
N GLU A 161 19.28 10.90 0.57
CA GLU A 161 18.14 11.83 0.41
C GLU A 161 18.04 12.45 -1.00
N GLU A 162 19.07 12.34 -1.84
CA GLU A 162 19.14 13.04 -3.14
C GLU A 162 17.93 12.77 -4.04
N PHE A 163 17.44 13.81 -4.73
CA PHE A 163 16.34 13.66 -5.69
C PHE A 163 16.72 12.71 -6.82
N GLY A 164 15.88 11.70 -7.07
CA GLY A 164 16.19 10.65 -8.04
C GLY A 164 17.16 9.57 -7.53
N GLY A 165 17.65 9.67 -6.30
CA GLY A 165 18.49 8.66 -5.66
C GLY A 165 17.77 7.31 -5.47
N SER A 166 18.52 6.23 -5.66
CA SER A 166 18.12 4.84 -5.38
C SER A 166 19.35 3.93 -5.40
N TRP A 167 19.19 2.63 -5.18
CA TRP A 167 20.26 1.66 -5.38
C TRP A 167 20.86 1.68 -6.80
N LEU A 168 20.12 2.18 -7.81
CA LEU A 168 20.65 2.38 -9.18
C LEU A 168 21.78 3.43 -9.24
N SER A 169 21.85 4.36 -8.29
CA SER A 169 22.90 5.40 -8.23
C SER A 169 24.06 5.04 -7.29
N HIS A 170 24.03 3.88 -6.62
CA HIS A 170 25.07 3.49 -5.68
C HIS A 170 26.37 3.07 -6.42
N PRO A 171 27.53 3.70 -6.17
CA PRO A 171 28.74 3.50 -6.99
C PRO A 171 29.22 2.04 -7.12
N SER A 172 29.09 1.24 -6.06
CA SER A 172 29.47 -0.19 -6.09
C SER A 172 28.58 -1.07 -6.98
N ASN A 173 27.44 -0.57 -7.48
CA ASN A 173 26.56 -1.34 -8.36
C ASN A 173 26.86 -1.11 -9.86
N SER A 174 27.83 -0.22 -10.17
CA SER A 174 28.19 0.17 -11.55
C SER A 174 28.50 -1.02 -12.45
N GLU A 175 29.19 -2.06 -11.96
CA GLU A 175 29.50 -3.27 -12.73
C GLU A 175 28.27 -4.06 -13.21
N PHE A 176 27.13 -3.95 -12.50
CA PHE A 176 25.88 -4.60 -12.89
C PHE A 176 25.01 -3.71 -13.79
N LEU A 177 25.16 -2.39 -13.64
CA LEU A 177 24.27 -1.38 -14.21
C LEU A 177 24.80 -0.76 -15.52
N ASP A 178 26.07 -0.96 -15.86
CA ASP A 178 26.62 -0.44 -17.11
C ASP A 178 25.83 -0.97 -18.33
N GLY A 179 25.38 -0.04 -19.16
CA GLY A 179 24.50 -0.32 -20.30
C GLY A 179 23.10 -0.85 -19.98
N ALA A 180 22.73 -1.10 -18.71
CA ALA A 180 21.46 -1.71 -18.34
C ALA A 180 20.24 -0.90 -18.80
N GLU A 181 20.30 0.43 -18.67
CA GLU A 181 19.25 1.37 -19.10
C GLU A 181 18.86 1.19 -20.57
N LEU A 182 19.83 0.85 -21.43
CA LEU A 182 19.64 0.70 -22.88
C LEU A 182 19.61 -0.77 -23.33
N ALA A 183 19.78 -1.74 -22.42
CA ALA A 183 19.98 -3.15 -22.77
C ALA A 183 18.80 -3.73 -23.57
N LEU A 184 17.56 -3.50 -23.11
CA LEU A 184 16.38 -3.98 -23.82
C LEU A 184 16.16 -3.27 -25.16
N PHE A 185 16.51 -1.98 -25.27
CA PHE A 185 16.42 -1.25 -26.54
C PHE A 185 17.45 -1.74 -27.56
N ARG A 186 18.71 -1.96 -27.13
CA ARG A 186 19.75 -2.60 -27.94
C ARG A 186 19.32 -4.00 -28.38
N ARG A 187 18.67 -4.78 -27.51
CA ARG A 187 18.10 -6.10 -27.84
C ARG A 187 17.01 -6.01 -28.91
N ILE A 188 16.12 -5.03 -28.82
CA ILE A 188 15.10 -4.76 -29.86
C ILE A 188 15.76 -4.43 -31.21
N GLN A 189 16.81 -3.61 -31.21
CA GLN A 189 17.54 -3.25 -32.43
C GLN A 189 18.33 -4.42 -33.05
N GLY A 190 18.95 -5.26 -32.21
CA GLY A 190 19.84 -6.35 -32.64
C GLY A 190 19.16 -7.67 -33.00
N ASN A 191 17.88 -7.85 -32.68
CA ASN A 191 17.11 -9.06 -33.00
C ASN A 191 16.10 -8.79 -34.11
N ASP A 192 16.21 -9.49 -35.25
CA ASP A 192 15.35 -9.25 -36.42
C ASP A 192 13.85 -9.35 -36.14
N LYS A 193 13.42 -10.29 -35.27
CA LYS A 193 12.00 -10.43 -34.92
C LYS A 193 11.52 -9.28 -34.05
N LEU A 194 12.30 -8.88 -33.04
CA LEU A 194 11.95 -7.73 -32.19
C LEU A 194 11.98 -6.43 -33.00
N ARG A 195 12.98 -6.26 -33.86
CA ARG A 195 13.11 -5.13 -34.79
C ARG A 195 11.88 -5.01 -35.69
N ALA A 196 11.45 -6.10 -36.34
CA ALA A 196 10.26 -6.10 -37.20
C ALA A 196 8.94 -5.83 -36.45
N MET A 197 8.86 -6.14 -35.14
CA MET A 197 7.68 -5.86 -34.32
C MET A 197 7.65 -4.44 -33.77
N PHE A 198 8.79 -3.94 -33.27
CA PHE A 198 8.87 -2.66 -32.56
C PHE A 198 9.29 -1.48 -33.43
N LEU A 199 10.02 -1.69 -34.52
CA LEU A 199 10.56 -0.61 -35.36
C LEU A 199 9.89 -0.61 -36.73
N THR A 200 9.22 0.49 -37.04
CA THR A 200 8.55 0.74 -38.32
C THR A 200 9.24 1.87 -39.06
N THR A 201 9.65 1.62 -40.31
CA THR A 201 10.14 2.69 -41.19
C THR A 201 8.96 3.50 -41.70
N ALA A 202 8.96 4.80 -41.42
CA ALA A 202 7.99 5.74 -41.97
C ALA A 202 8.33 6.12 -43.42
N VAL A 203 7.39 6.81 -44.09
CA VAL A 203 7.48 7.13 -45.53
C VAL A 203 8.66 8.08 -45.85
N ASP A 204 9.12 8.85 -44.86
CA ASP A 204 10.29 9.72 -44.92
C ASP A 204 11.63 8.98 -44.67
N GLY A 205 11.60 7.67 -44.46
CA GLY A 205 12.76 6.86 -44.10
C GLY A 205 13.15 6.91 -42.63
N SER A 206 12.42 7.66 -41.79
CA SER A 206 12.67 7.69 -40.35
C SER A 206 12.24 6.38 -39.68
N VAL A 207 12.97 5.96 -38.64
CA VAL A 207 12.66 4.74 -37.88
C VAL A 207 11.85 5.13 -36.65
N ALA A 208 10.55 4.81 -36.66
CA ALA A 208 9.63 5.08 -35.56
C ALA A 208 9.36 3.82 -34.74
N LEU A 209 8.95 3.99 -33.48
CA LEU A 209 8.49 2.88 -32.63
C LEU A 209 7.01 2.57 -32.91
N CYS A 210 6.68 1.29 -33.08
CA CYS A 210 5.33 0.80 -33.36
C CYS A 210 4.41 0.99 -32.13
N PRO A 211 3.36 1.83 -32.20
CA PRO A 211 2.49 2.08 -31.05
C PRO A 211 1.77 0.83 -30.55
N LYS A 212 1.46 -0.12 -31.45
CA LYS A 212 0.83 -1.40 -31.09
C LYS A 212 1.75 -2.28 -30.25
N ALA A 213 3.03 -2.39 -30.62
CA ALA A 213 4.01 -3.17 -29.86
C ALA A 213 4.27 -2.54 -28.49
N MET A 214 4.37 -1.20 -28.42
CA MET A 214 4.49 -0.46 -27.15
C MET A 214 3.28 -0.70 -26.23
N ALA A 215 2.06 -0.72 -26.77
CA ALA A 215 0.83 -0.97 -26.00
C ALA A 215 0.75 -2.41 -25.47
N ILE A 216 1.18 -3.40 -26.25
CA ILE A 216 1.27 -4.81 -25.82
C ILE A 216 2.31 -4.94 -24.70
N TYR A 217 3.51 -4.37 -24.87
CA TYR A 217 4.56 -4.39 -23.86
C TYR A 217 4.12 -3.72 -22.54
N GLU A 218 3.45 -2.56 -22.61
CA GLU A 218 2.90 -1.90 -21.42
C GLU A 218 1.78 -2.73 -20.78
N ALA A 219 0.97 -3.48 -21.55
CA ALA A 219 -0.01 -4.40 -20.97
C ALA A 219 0.67 -5.51 -20.14
N HIS A 220 1.69 -6.19 -20.69
CA HIS A 220 2.48 -7.17 -19.93
C HIS A 220 3.16 -6.54 -18.70
N ALA A 221 3.61 -5.29 -18.80
CA ALA A 221 4.21 -4.58 -17.68
C ALA A 221 3.21 -4.27 -16.56
N GLN A 222 1.93 -4.05 -16.90
CA GLN A 222 0.84 -3.88 -15.93
C GLN A 222 0.40 -5.22 -15.33
N ASP A 223 0.38 -6.30 -16.10
CA ASP A 223 0.07 -7.64 -15.59
C ASP A 223 1.16 -8.16 -14.64
N PHE A 224 2.43 -7.85 -14.93
CA PHE A 224 3.54 -8.08 -14.00
C PHE A 224 3.36 -7.29 -12.71
N LEU A 225 3.03 -5.98 -12.79
CA LEU A 225 2.79 -5.16 -11.60
C LEU A 225 1.58 -5.63 -10.78
N GLY A 226 0.53 -6.14 -11.43
CA GLY A 226 -0.62 -6.74 -10.75
C GLY A 226 -0.23 -7.99 -9.95
N SER A 227 0.56 -8.87 -10.57
CA SER A 227 1.09 -10.09 -9.92
C SER A 227 2.06 -9.73 -8.78
N GLY A 228 2.98 -8.79 -9.04
CA GLY A 228 3.93 -8.24 -8.06
C GLY A 228 3.25 -7.54 -6.87
N LEU A 229 2.10 -6.90 -7.06
CA LEU A 229 1.32 -6.33 -5.96
C LEU A 229 0.86 -7.40 -4.98
N ILE A 230 0.39 -8.56 -5.46
CA ILE A 230 -0.01 -9.69 -4.61
C ILE A 230 1.21 -10.24 -3.86
N LEU A 231 2.33 -10.40 -4.55
CA LEU A 231 3.60 -10.91 -4.00
C LEU A 231 4.26 -9.97 -2.97
N CYS A 232 4.07 -8.65 -3.10
CA CYS A 232 4.50 -7.67 -2.10
C CYS A 232 3.50 -7.51 -0.94
N HIS A 233 2.27 -8.02 -1.07
CA HIS A 233 1.19 -7.82 -0.10
C HIS A 233 0.96 -9.02 0.83
N VAL A 234 0.94 -10.24 0.30
CA VAL A 234 0.51 -11.44 1.05
C VAL A 234 1.69 -12.17 1.73
N PRO A 235 2.81 -12.52 1.06
CA PRO A 235 3.94 -13.19 1.70
C PRO A 235 4.67 -12.42 2.83
N PRO A 236 4.95 -11.10 2.72
CA PRO A 236 5.83 -10.42 3.68
C PRO A 236 5.29 -10.24 5.10
N GLY A 237 4.02 -10.57 5.36
CA GLY A 237 3.40 -10.47 6.68
C GLY A 237 1.94 -9.97 6.61
N PRO A 238 1.37 -9.49 7.73
CA PRO A 238 -0.02 -9.03 7.77
C PRO A 238 -0.30 -7.91 6.75
N PRO A 239 -1.49 -7.93 6.10
CA PRO A 239 -1.79 -7.10 4.95
C PRO A 239 -1.68 -5.60 5.25
N VAL A 240 -0.89 -4.93 4.42
CA VAL A 240 -0.66 -3.46 4.42
C VAL A 240 -1.87 -2.75 3.78
N ARG A 241 -2.22 -1.52 4.19
CA ARG A 241 -3.39 -0.86 3.55
C ARG A 241 -3.11 -0.59 2.07
N ALA A 242 -4.13 -0.70 1.23
CA ALA A 242 -3.98 -0.44 -0.21
C ALA A 242 -3.36 0.94 -0.49
N SER A 243 -3.69 1.97 0.29
CA SER A 243 -3.10 3.31 0.16
C SER A 243 -1.61 3.39 0.55
N GLU A 244 -1.14 2.53 1.46
CA GLU A 244 0.25 2.43 1.89
C GLU A 244 1.09 1.66 0.86
N LEU A 245 0.55 0.56 0.32
CA LEU A 245 1.23 -0.27 -0.68
C LEU A 245 1.29 0.43 -2.06
N LEU A 246 0.19 1.07 -2.50
CA LEU A 246 0.13 1.77 -3.79
C LEU A 246 0.91 3.10 -3.80
N SER A 247 1.38 3.58 -2.65
CA SER A 247 2.27 4.75 -2.55
C SER A 247 3.77 4.39 -2.50
N VAL A 248 4.12 3.09 -2.56
CA VAL A 248 5.52 2.65 -2.54
C VAL A 248 6.26 3.21 -3.76
N THR A 249 7.33 3.94 -3.50
CA THR A 249 8.26 4.47 -4.50
C THR A 249 9.60 3.75 -4.40
N TRP A 250 10.24 3.47 -5.54
CA TRP A 250 11.57 2.87 -5.62
C TRP A 250 12.69 3.89 -5.84
N ARG A 251 12.32 5.14 -6.17
CA ARG A 251 13.21 6.26 -6.42
C ARG A 251 12.84 7.41 -5.48
N ASN A 252 13.83 8.13 -4.97
CA ASN A 252 13.60 9.35 -4.23
C ASN A 252 12.91 10.40 -5.11
N THR A 253 12.01 11.17 -4.51
CA THR A 253 11.27 12.27 -5.14
C THR A 253 11.38 13.51 -4.24
N ALA A 254 10.31 14.28 -4.03
CA ALA A 254 10.24 15.25 -2.93
C ALA A 254 10.19 14.57 -1.53
N ARG A 255 10.14 13.24 -1.47
CA ARG A 255 10.31 12.40 -0.28
C ARG A 255 11.23 11.24 -0.60
N GLN A 256 11.89 10.71 0.42
CA GLN A 256 12.67 9.48 0.37
C GLN A 256 11.83 8.31 -0.18
N ARG A 257 12.50 7.37 -0.85
CA ARG A 257 11.90 6.14 -1.37
C ARG A 257 11.44 5.19 -0.26
N HIS A 258 10.52 4.30 -0.61
CA HIS A 258 9.98 3.28 0.28
C HIS A 258 10.63 1.90 0.06
N LEU A 259 11.10 1.62 -1.15
CA LEU A 259 11.87 0.42 -1.46
C LEU A 259 13.35 0.69 -1.22
N LEU A 260 13.93 -0.10 -0.32
CA LEU A 260 15.31 -0.04 0.15
C LEU A 260 15.92 -1.45 0.08
N MET A 261 17.25 -1.58 0.18
CA MET A 261 17.88 -2.89 0.44
C MET A 261 18.60 -2.90 1.78
N TRP A 262 18.41 -3.98 2.54
CA TRP A 262 19.00 -4.18 3.85
C TRP A 262 19.26 -5.67 4.08
N GLU A 263 20.43 -6.01 4.64
CA GLU A 263 20.83 -7.40 4.93
C GLU A 263 20.57 -8.38 3.78
N LYS A 264 20.99 -7.99 2.57
CA LYS A 264 20.87 -8.78 1.32
C LYS A 264 19.43 -9.07 0.88
N LEU A 265 18.44 -8.34 1.39
CA LEU A 265 17.03 -8.46 1.04
C LEU A 265 16.43 -7.10 0.62
N VAL A 266 15.35 -7.14 -0.15
CA VAL A 266 14.55 -5.95 -0.46
C VAL A 266 13.62 -5.66 0.71
N MET A 267 13.70 -4.44 1.24
CA MET A 267 12.89 -3.93 2.33
C MET A 267 11.88 -2.91 1.79
N LEU A 268 10.61 -3.06 2.16
CA LEU A 268 9.60 -2.02 2.02
C LEU A 268 9.44 -1.31 3.37
N TYR A 269 9.87 -0.05 3.42
CA TYR A 269 9.71 0.85 4.55
C TYR A 269 8.54 1.79 4.28
N VAL A 270 7.42 1.61 5.00
CA VAL A 270 6.23 2.45 4.84
C VAL A 270 5.80 3.01 6.19
N GLN A 271 5.67 4.34 6.29
CA GLN A 271 5.24 5.02 7.52
C GLN A 271 3.72 5.20 7.54
N TYR A 272 3.07 4.83 8.65
CA TYR A 272 1.63 4.92 8.80
C TYR A 272 1.14 6.22 9.48
N HIS A 273 0.08 6.80 8.92
CA HIS A 273 -0.41 8.15 9.29
C HIS A 273 -1.65 8.19 10.22
N ARG A 274 -2.50 7.16 10.34
CA ARG A 274 -3.65 7.29 11.30
C ARG A 274 -3.14 7.11 12.72
N GLY A 275 -3.35 8.15 13.52
CA GLY A 275 -2.75 8.31 14.84
C GLY A 275 -1.94 9.60 14.94
N GLN A 276 -1.37 10.10 13.83
CA GLN A 276 -0.50 11.29 13.84
C GLN A 276 -1.10 12.49 14.61
N GLN A 277 -2.37 12.84 14.35
CA GLN A 277 -3.05 13.95 15.03
C GLN A 277 -3.48 13.67 16.49
N GLN A 278 -3.28 12.44 17.00
CA GLN A 278 -3.66 12.02 18.36
C GLN A 278 -2.48 11.54 19.22
N SER A 279 -1.41 11.00 18.61
CA SER A 279 -0.24 10.46 19.31
C SER A 279 1.08 11.14 18.94
N GLY A 280 1.18 11.86 17.81
CA GLY A 280 2.42 12.47 17.32
C GLY A 280 3.53 11.49 16.89
N VAL A 281 3.34 10.19 17.07
CA VAL A 281 4.33 9.14 16.80
C VAL A 281 4.02 8.42 15.50
N TYR A 282 4.98 8.37 14.59
CA TYR A 282 4.93 7.54 13.38
C TYR A 282 4.92 6.06 13.76
N LYS A 283 4.08 5.26 13.10
CA LYS A 283 4.17 3.81 13.20
C LYS A 283 4.78 3.25 11.93
N ASP A 284 5.99 2.75 12.07
CA ASP A 284 6.72 2.14 10.96
C ASP A 284 6.13 0.77 10.62
N ASN A 285 5.94 0.53 9.33
CA ASN A 285 5.38 -0.68 8.77
C ASN A 285 6.40 -1.31 7.83
N ILE A 286 7.45 -1.88 8.42
CA ILE A 286 8.57 -2.49 7.71
C ILE A 286 8.19 -3.90 7.24
N ARG A 287 8.59 -4.27 6.02
CA ARG A 287 8.41 -5.61 5.43
C ARG A 287 9.67 -6.00 4.67
N PHE A 288 10.14 -7.23 4.88
CA PHE A 288 11.19 -7.83 4.04
C PHE A 288 10.53 -8.72 2.98
N LEU A 289 10.87 -8.52 1.71
CA LEU A 289 10.40 -9.38 0.63
C LEU A 289 11.24 -10.67 0.61
N PRO A 290 10.61 -11.85 0.42
CA PRO A 290 11.35 -13.07 0.10
C PRO A 290 12.28 -12.86 -1.11
N LYS A 291 13.51 -13.39 -1.05
CA LYS A 291 14.57 -13.15 -2.07
C LYS A 291 14.05 -13.23 -3.51
N ALA A 292 13.33 -14.30 -3.85
CA ALA A 292 12.78 -14.50 -5.20
C ALA A 292 11.88 -13.35 -5.68
N ILE A 293 11.08 -12.76 -4.78
CA ILE A 293 10.18 -11.63 -5.10
C ILE A 293 10.98 -10.32 -5.15
N GLY A 294 11.97 -10.15 -4.27
CA GLY A 294 12.89 -9.02 -4.28
C GLY A 294 13.68 -8.93 -5.58
N ASP A 295 14.33 -10.02 -6.00
CA ASP A 295 15.15 -10.09 -7.21
C ASP A 295 14.33 -9.82 -8.49
N LEU A 296 13.10 -10.33 -8.58
CA LEU A 296 12.17 -10.02 -9.69
C LEU A 296 11.90 -8.51 -9.75
N LEU A 297 11.68 -7.86 -8.61
CA LEU A 297 11.39 -6.43 -8.53
C LEU A 297 12.62 -5.57 -8.87
N LEU A 298 13.81 -5.96 -8.40
CA LEU A 298 15.08 -5.29 -8.75
C LEU A 298 15.38 -5.40 -10.25
N THR A 299 15.20 -6.59 -10.83
CA THR A 299 15.39 -6.84 -12.26
C THR A 299 14.42 -6.03 -13.11
N TYR A 300 13.14 -5.94 -12.69
CA TYR A 300 12.15 -5.07 -13.32
C TYR A 300 12.55 -3.58 -13.26
N ILE A 301 13.05 -3.12 -12.12
CA ILE A 301 13.48 -1.72 -11.94
C ILE A 301 14.68 -1.38 -12.84
N ALA A 302 15.68 -2.27 -12.95
CA ALA A 302 16.88 -2.02 -13.75
C ALA A 302 16.65 -2.03 -15.26
N TYR A 303 15.83 -2.95 -15.77
CA TYR A 303 15.69 -3.17 -17.21
C TYR A 303 14.35 -2.70 -17.79
N VAL A 304 13.24 -3.02 -17.13
CA VAL A 304 11.90 -2.78 -17.69
C VAL A 304 11.49 -1.31 -17.55
N ILE A 305 11.81 -0.66 -16.43
CA ILE A 305 11.45 0.75 -16.20
C ILE A 305 12.11 1.69 -17.23
N PRO A 306 13.42 1.61 -17.54
CA PRO A 306 14.04 2.42 -18.59
C PRO A 306 13.36 2.32 -19.95
N LEU A 307 13.09 1.10 -20.44
CA LEU A 307 12.42 0.93 -21.74
C LEU A 307 11.00 1.52 -21.73
N ARG A 308 10.26 1.39 -20.61
CA ARG A 308 8.95 2.06 -20.44
C ARG A 308 9.10 3.58 -20.48
N GLN A 309 10.11 4.15 -19.81
CA GLN A 309 10.38 5.60 -19.86
C GLN A 309 10.70 6.09 -21.27
N MET A 310 11.49 5.34 -22.04
CA MET A 310 11.73 5.65 -23.47
C MET A 310 10.42 5.67 -24.27
N PHE A 311 9.55 4.67 -24.09
CA PHE A 311 8.25 4.60 -24.77
C PHE A 311 7.32 5.77 -24.44
N LEU A 312 7.30 6.22 -23.18
CA LEU A 312 6.47 7.34 -22.73
C LEU A 312 6.92 8.69 -23.29
N ARG A 313 8.25 8.91 -23.37
CA ARG A 313 8.85 10.12 -23.95
C ARG A 313 8.49 10.26 -25.44
N GLN A 314 8.36 9.14 -26.14
CA GLN A 314 7.96 9.08 -27.55
C GLN A 314 6.45 9.32 -27.76
N GLN A 315 5.59 8.83 -26.86
CA GLN A 315 4.14 9.06 -26.93
C GLN A 315 3.72 10.47 -26.47
N THR A 316 4.54 11.14 -25.66
CA THR A 316 4.23 12.45 -25.07
C THR A 316 5.46 13.38 -25.09
N PRO A 317 5.88 13.87 -26.27
CA PRO A 317 6.94 14.87 -26.35
C PRO A 317 6.51 16.14 -25.61
N GLY A 318 7.22 16.47 -24.52
CA GLY A 318 7.01 17.71 -23.75
C GLY A 318 6.09 17.62 -22.52
N ARG A 319 5.84 16.43 -21.95
CA ARG A 319 5.08 16.30 -20.68
C ARG A 319 5.92 15.67 -19.57
N ASP A 320 6.19 16.44 -18.51
CA ASP A 320 7.07 16.03 -17.41
C ASP A 320 6.61 14.75 -16.69
N GLU A 321 7.58 13.99 -16.18
CA GLU A 321 7.37 12.66 -15.58
C GLU A 321 6.31 12.65 -14.45
N TYR A 322 6.14 13.78 -13.76
CA TYR A 322 5.21 13.98 -12.65
C TYR A 322 3.74 13.77 -13.02
N THR A 323 3.26 14.25 -14.18
CA THR A 323 1.83 14.16 -14.53
C THR A 323 1.40 12.72 -14.86
N SER A 324 2.33 11.92 -15.38
CA SER A 324 2.04 10.58 -15.93
C SER A 324 2.01 9.47 -14.88
N GLN A 325 2.62 9.66 -13.70
CA GLN A 325 2.46 8.75 -12.56
C GLN A 325 1.08 8.89 -11.92
N VAL A 326 0.58 10.12 -11.76
CA VAL A 326 -0.74 10.41 -11.17
C VAL A 326 -1.85 9.82 -12.04
N GLN A 327 -1.79 9.99 -13.37
CA GLN A 327 -2.76 9.36 -14.28
C GLN A 327 -2.67 7.82 -14.27
N ARG A 328 -1.49 7.22 -14.12
CA ARG A 328 -1.35 5.76 -14.01
C ARG A 328 -1.90 5.19 -12.71
N LEU A 329 -1.72 5.86 -11.57
CA LEU A 329 -2.38 5.46 -10.32
C LEU A 329 -3.91 5.58 -10.42
N GLN A 330 -4.44 6.57 -11.16
CA GLN A 330 -5.87 6.66 -11.45
C GLN A 330 -6.35 5.53 -12.37
N GLN A 331 -5.59 5.19 -13.42
CA GLN A 331 -5.91 4.07 -14.33
C GLN A 331 -5.83 2.70 -13.66
N VAL A 332 -4.82 2.43 -12.83
CA VAL A 332 -4.73 1.19 -12.04
C VAL A 332 -5.88 1.11 -11.04
N ARG A 333 -6.26 2.23 -10.40
CA ARG A 333 -7.42 2.29 -9.49
C ARG A 333 -8.75 2.04 -10.21
N THR A 334 -8.96 2.55 -11.42
CA THR A 334 -10.16 2.20 -12.21
C THR A 334 -10.10 0.76 -12.74
N ARG A 335 -8.94 0.24 -13.13
CA ARG A 335 -8.81 -1.15 -13.61
C ARG A 335 -9.05 -2.18 -12.51
N ILE A 336 -8.51 -1.98 -11.30
CA ILE A 336 -8.82 -2.82 -10.11
C ILE A 336 -10.31 -2.73 -9.75
N SER A 337 -10.92 -1.55 -9.87
CA SER A 337 -12.37 -1.41 -9.70
C SER A 337 -13.17 -2.16 -10.78
N ALA A 338 -12.64 -2.25 -12.01
CA ALA A 338 -13.26 -2.93 -13.14
C ALA A 338 -13.12 -4.46 -13.06
N THR A 339 -11.96 -4.99 -12.64
CA THR A 339 -11.81 -6.44 -12.39
C THR A 339 -12.72 -6.89 -11.25
N CYS A 340 -12.92 -6.08 -10.21
CA CYS A 340 -13.92 -6.35 -9.16
C CYS A 340 -15.38 -6.34 -9.65
N THR A 341 -15.67 -5.87 -10.88
CA THR A 341 -17.00 -5.92 -11.51
C THR A 341 -17.12 -6.93 -12.65
N THR A 342 -16.02 -7.54 -13.12
CA THR A 342 -16.08 -8.61 -14.15
C THR A 342 -16.12 -10.03 -13.57
N TRP A 343 -16.09 -10.17 -12.24
CA TRP A 343 -16.51 -11.37 -11.51
C TRP A 343 -17.93 -11.17 -10.95
N SER A 344 -18.89 -10.86 -11.83
CA SER A 344 -20.31 -10.62 -11.52
C SER A 344 -21.22 -11.61 -12.20
#